data_AF-A0AAT9WJR8-F1
#
_entry.id   AF-A0AAT9WJR8-F1
#
_cell.length_a   1.000
_cell.length_b   1.000
_cell.length_c   1.000
_cell.angle_alpha   90.00
_cell.angle_beta   90.00
_cell.angle_gamma   90.00
#
_symmetry.space_group_name_H-M   'P 1'
#
loop_
_entity.id
_entity.type
_entity.pdbx_description
1 polymer ?
#
loop_
_entity_poly.entity_id
_entity_poly.type
_entity_poly.pdbx_seq_one_letter_code
_entity_poly.pdbx_strand_id
1 'polypeptide(L)'
;MNSAVLERVKETPDQPKFIKLPEVVSICCMSKTSIYAAIRQGRFPKPVKLGNRCAVWVKSEIHGWVESCIASSRERTETGD
;
A
#
# COMPACT_ATOMS: atom_id res chain seq x y z
N MET A 1 -17.06 -2.42 -40.77
CA MET A 1 -15.99 -1.42 -40.60
C MET A 1 -16.49 -0.40 -39.59
N ASN A 2 -16.16 -0.59 -38.30
CA ASN A 2 -16.28 0.40 -37.23
C ASN A 2 -15.35 -0.08 -36.09
N SER A 3 -14.08 -0.21 -36.44
CA SER A 3 -12.98 -0.28 -35.47
C SER A 3 -12.68 1.15 -35.05
N ALA A 4 -12.57 1.42 -33.75
CA ALA A 4 -11.93 2.59 -33.11
C ALA A 4 -12.77 3.37 -32.07
N VAL A 5 -13.78 2.78 -31.43
CA VAL A 5 -14.38 3.39 -30.21
C VAL A 5 -14.60 2.33 -29.13
N LEU A 6 -13.52 1.77 -28.61
CA LEU A 6 -13.50 1.35 -27.22
C LEU A 6 -12.51 2.27 -26.54
N GLU A 7 -13.07 3.33 -25.97
CA GLU A 7 -12.40 4.27 -25.09
C GLU A 7 -11.45 3.50 -24.18
N ARG A 8 -10.15 3.82 -24.27
CA ARG A 8 -9.24 3.63 -23.15
C ARG A 8 -9.89 4.36 -21.97
N VAL A 9 -10.55 3.61 -21.09
CA VAL A 9 -10.78 4.05 -19.72
C VAL A 9 -9.39 4.37 -19.19
N LYS A 10 -9.04 5.66 -19.18
CA LYS A 10 -7.86 6.14 -18.49
C LYS A 10 -8.13 5.80 -17.03
N GLU A 11 -7.49 4.74 -16.51
CA GLU A 11 -7.40 4.51 -15.08
C GLU A 11 -6.86 5.80 -14.47
N THR A 12 -7.73 6.54 -13.77
CA THR A 12 -7.33 7.77 -13.10
C THR A 12 -6.44 7.34 -11.93
N PRO A 13 -5.15 7.74 -11.91
CA PRO A 13 -4.18 7.21 -10.95
C PRO A 13 -4.39 7.73 -9.51
N ASP A 14 -5.49 8.42 -9.23
CA ASP A 14 -5.60 9.28 -8.04
C ASP A 14 -6.86 9.06 -7.19
N GLN A 15 -7.71 8.06 -7.48
CA GLN A 15 -8.79 7.78 -6.53
C GLN A 15 -8.26 7.03 -5.31
N PRO A 16 -8.33 7.62 -4.10
CA PRO A 16 -7.88 6.95 -2.88
C PRO A 16 -8.77 5.74 -2.63
N LYS A 17 -8.23 4.55 -2.92
CA LYS A 17 -8.93 3.28 -2.71
C LYS A 17 -8.64 2.76 -1.32
N PHE A 18 -9.69 2.48 -0.54
CA PHE A 18 -9.54 1.82 0.74
C PHE A 18 -9.44 0.31 0.58
N ILE A 19 -8.52 -0.28 1.34
CA ILE A 19 -8.29 -1.73 1.39
C ILE A 19 -8.41 -2.23 2.83
N LYS A 20 -8.90 -3.46 2.99
CA LYS A 20 -9.07 -4.09 4.31
C LYS A 20 -7.80 -4.84 4.71
N LEU A 21 -7.68 -5.15 6.00
CA LEU A 21 -6.56 -5.93 6.55
C LEU A 21 -6.15 -7.18 5.74
N PRO A 22 -7.04 -8.06 5.24
CA PRO A 22 -6.62 -9.22 4.44
C PRO A 22 -5.90 -8.84 3.14
N GLU A 23 -6.29 -7.73 2.50
CA GLU A 23 -5.63 -7.23 1.30
C GLU A 23 -4.27 -6.61 1.65
N VAL A 24 -4.19 -5.87 2.76
CA VAL A 24 -2.91 -5.35 3.29
C VAL A 24 -1.93 -6.48 3.58
N VAL A 25 -2.40 -7.56 4.22
CA VAL A 25 -1.62 -8.79 4.48
C VAL A 25 -1.11 -9.40 3.18
N SER A 26 -1.96 -9.48 2.15
CA SER A 26 -1.59 -10.01 0.83
C SER A 26 -0.53 -9.15 0.15
N ILE A 27 -0.61 -7.82 0.25
CA ILE A 27 0.33 -6.90 -0.39
C ILE A 27 1.68 -6.91 0.33
N CYS A 28 1.66 -6.83 1.66
CA CYS A 28 2.88 -6.73 2.46
C CYS A 28 3.54 -8.10 2.71
N CYS A 29 2.85 -9.21 2.42
CA CYS A 29 3.26 -10.57 2.78
C CYS A 29 3.61 -10.70 4.29
N MET A 30 2.91 -9.94 5.13
CA MET A 30 3.12 -9.87 6.57
C MET A 30 1.91 -10.41 7.33
N SER A 31 2.16 -11.12 8.43
CA SER A 31 1.08 -11.55 9.32
C SER A 31 0.38 -10.35 9.97
N LYS A 32 -0.89 -10.52 10.36
CA LYS A 32 -1.67 -9.49 11.06
C LYS A 32 -0.96 -8.98 12.31
N THR A 33 -0.34 -9.88 13.07
CA THR A 33 0.41 -9.54 14.29
C THR A 33 1.61 -8.66 13.98
N SER A 34 2.38 -8.96 12.93
CA SER A 34 3.50 -8.14 12.48
C SER A 34 3.06 -6.76 12.01
N ILE A 35 1.94 -6.66 11.30
CA ILE A 35 1.36 -5.37 10.90
C ILE A 35 1.00 -4.53 12.13
N TYR A 36 0.27 -5.10 13.10
CA TYR A 36 -0.07 -4.37 14.32
C TYR A 36 1.16 -4.00 15.15
N ALA A 37 2.19 -4.85 15.20
CA ALA A 37 3.46 -4.52 15.85
C ALA A 37 4.16 -3.35 15.15
N ALA A 38 4.22 -3.35 13.83
CA ALA A 38 4.81 -2.27 13.04
C ALA A 38 4.03 -0.95 13.18
N ILE A 39 2.69 -1.00 13.28
CA ILE A 39 1.85 0.17 13.60
C ILE A 39 2.20 0.71 14.99
N ARG A 40 2.34 -0.16 16.00
CA ARG A 40 2.73 0.25 17.37
C ARG A 40 4.12 0.86 17.42
N GLN A 41 5.03 0.41 16.56
CA GLN A 41 6.38 0.96 16.40
C GLN A 41 6.42 2.24 15.57
N GLY A 42 5.30 2.68 14.99
CA GLY A 42 5.25 3.84 14.09
C GLY A 42 5.91 3.62 12.74
N ARG A 43 6.19 2.36 12.38
CA ARG A 43 6.88 1.97 11.13
C ARG A 43 5.93 1.58 10.00
N PHE A 44 4.63 1.60 10.23
CA PHE A 44 3.61 1.20 9.26
C PHE A 44 2.45 2.21 9.22
N PRO A 45 1.81 2.43 8.06
CA PRO A 45 0.68 3.36 7.94
C PRO A 45 -0.46 3.05 8.93
N LYS A 46 -0.97 4.10 9.58
CA LYS A 46 -2.05 3.96 10.55
C LYS A 46 -3.36 3.62 9.84
N PRO A 47 -4.20 2.73 10.40
CA PRO A 47 -5.51 2.47 9.84
C PRO A 47 -6.43 3.69 9.94
N VAL A 48 -7.17 3.96 8.88
CA VAL A 48 -8.32 4.86 8.86
C VAL A 48 -9.51 4.11 9.46
N LYS A 49 -10.09 4.68 10.52
CA LYS A 49 -11.28 4.12 11.17
C LYS A 49 -12.53 4.68 10.50
N LEU A 50 -13.25 3.86 9.73
CA LEU A 50 -14.55 4.23 9.14
C LEU A 50 -15.72 3.96 10.09
N GLY A 51 -15.48 3.26 11.20
CA GLY A 51 -16.48 3.00 12.22
C GLY A 51 -15.90 2.19 13.38
N ASN A 52 -16.74 1.82 14.34
CA ASN A 52 -16.31 1.22 15.61
C ASN A 52 -15.55 -0.11 15.45
N ARG A 53 -15.81 -0.87 14.37
CA ARG A 53 -15.17 -2.15 14.05
C ARG A 53 -14.55 -2.18 12.64
N CYS A 54 -14.47 -1.04 11.96
CA CYS A 54 -14.03 -0.97 10.56
C CYS A 54 -12.73 -0.16 10.48
N ALA A 55 -11.60 -0.88 10.41
CA ALA A 55 -10.29 -0.32 10.11
C ALA A 55 -9.92 -0.65 8.66
N VAL A 56 -9.58 0.37 7.90
CA VAL A 56 -9.14 0.27 6.49
C VAL A 56 -7.86 1.06 6.30
N TRP A 57 -7.14 0.82 5.21
CA TRP A 57 -5.93 1.54 4.83
C TRP A 57 -6.11 2.14 3.45
N VAL A 58 -5.44 3.25 3.18
CA VAL A 58 -5.36 3.79 1.82
C VAL A 58 -4.38 2.93 1.03
N LYS A 59 -4.82 2.41 -0.11
CA LYS A 59 -4.02 1.55 -0.98
C LYS A 59 -2.68 2.22 -1.33
N SER A 60 -2.73 3.48 -1.75
CA SER A 60 -1.54 4.24 -2.13
C SER A 60 -0.53 4.39 -0.99
N GLU A 61 -0.98 4.55 0.26
CA GLU A 61 -0.08 4.60 1.42
C GLU A 61 0.63 3.26 1.65
N ILE A 62 -0.09 2.14 1.48
CA ILE A 62 0.51 0.81 1.60
C ILE A 62 1.54 0.57 0.49
N HIS A 63 1.22 0.94 -0.76
CA HIS A 63 2.16 0.82 -1.87
C HIS A 63 3.41 1.70 -1.65
N GLY A 64 3.23 2.96 -1.26
CA GLY A 64 4.36 3.86 -0.95
C GLY A 64 5.22 3.37 0.22
N TRP A 65 4.61 2.71 1.22
CA TRP A 65 5.36 2.06 2.28
C TRP A 65 6.20 0.89 1.77
N VAL A 66 5.64 0.03 0.91
CA VAL A 66 6.39 -1.09 0.29
C VAL A 66 7.57 -0.56 -0.52
N GLU A 67 7.36 0.49 -1.32
CA GLU A 67 8.42 1.16 -2.08
C GLU A 67 9.50 1.73 -1.15
N SER A 68 9.12 2.37 -0.05
CA SER A 68 10.05 2.87 0.96
C SER A 68 10.87 1.75 1.60
N CYS A 69 10.26 0.59 1.86
CA CYS A 69 10.97 -0.59 2.37
C CYS A 69 11.95 -1.16 1.34
N ILE A 70 11.57 -1.17 0.06
CA ILE A 70 12.46 -1.60 -1.03
C ILE A 70 13.65 -0.64 -1.16
N ALA A 71 13.40 0.67 -1.16
CA ALA A 71 14.44 1.70 -1.18
C ALA A 71 15.40 1.53 0.00
N SER A 72 14.87 1.45 1.23
CA SER A 72 15.67 1.24 2.45
C SER A 72 16.50 -0.05 2.42
N SER A 73 16.00 -1.11 1.78
CA SER A 73 16.71 -2.39 1.63
C SER A 73 17.84 -2.31 0.60
N ARG A 74 17.64 -1.56 -0.49
CA ARG A 74 18.57 -1.44 -1.63
C ARG A 74 19.57 -0.29 -1.49
N GLU A 75 19.29 0.74 -0.71
CA GLU A 75 20.23 1.85 -0.41
C GLU A 75 21.47 1.44 0.39
N ARG A 76 21.61 0.16 0.78
CA ARG A 76 22.81 -0.34 1.48
C ARG A 76 24.03 -0.51 0.57
N THR A 77 23.94 -0.26 -0.73
CA THR A 77 25.03 -0.57 -1.68
C THR A 77 25.46 0.60 -2.57
N GLU A 78 25.62 1.82 -2.04
CA GLU A 78 26.28 2.91 -2.77
C GLU A 78 27.11 3.81 -1.83
N THR A 79 28.04 3.22 -1.08
CA THR A 79 29.19 3.97 -0.57
C THR A 79 30.43 3.16 -0.92
N GLY A 80 31.12 3.64 -1.96
CA GLY A 80 32.43 3.18 -2.33
C GLY A 80 33.41 3.46 -1.20
N ASP A 81 34.06 2.39 -0.77
CA ASP A 81 35.46 2.40 -0.36
C ASP A 81 36.25 1.78 -1.52
#